data_AF-A0A2K5IYV9-F1
#
_entry.id   AF-A0A2K5IYV9-F1
#
_cell.length_a   1.000
_cell.length_b   1.000
_cell.length_c   1.000
_cell.angle_alpha   90.00
_cell.angle_beta   90.00
_cell.angle_gamma   90.00
#
_symmetry.space_group_name_H-M   'P 1'
#
loop_
_entity.id
_entity.type
_entity.pdbx_description
1 polymer ?
#
loop_
_entity_poly.entity_id
_entity_poly.type
_entity_poly.pdbx_seq_one_letter_code
_entity_poly.pdbx_strand_id
1 'polypeptide(L)' 'MGRMHAPGKGLSQSALPYRRSVPTWLKLTSDDVKEQIYKLAKKGLTPSQIGCSGRISAHCKLRLPGLRHSNREITLNDD' A
#
# COMPACT_ATOMS: atom_id res chain seq x y z
N MET A 1 -2.89 16.27 -7.23
CA MET A 1 -2.04 15.89 -8.38
C MET A 1 -2.23 16.97 -9.43
N GLY A 2 -1.19 17.74 -9.71
CA GLY A 2 -1.22 18.70 -10.81
C GLY A 2 -1.23 17.98 -12.16
N ARG A 3 -1.80 18.60 -13.19
CA ARG A 3 -1.71 18.06 -14.55
C ARG A 3 -0.35 18.44 -15.13
N MET A 4 0.44 17.45 -15.54
CA MET A 4 1.79 17.65 -16.07
C MET A 4 1.79 18.37 -17.43
N HIS A 5 0.79 18.09 -18.27
CA HIS A 5 0.71 18.60 -19.64
C HIS A 5 -0.49 19.53 -19.89
N ALA A 6 -1.23 19.90 -18.84
CA ALA A 6 -2.38 20.79 -18.99
C ALA A 6 -2.35 21.87 -17.91
N PRO A 7 -2.70 23.13 -18.25
CA PRO A 7 -2.74 24.23 -17.30
C PRO A 7 -3.97 24.07 -16.39
N GLY A 8 -3.83 23.27 -15.33
CA GLY A 8 -4.87 23.05 -14.33
C GLY A 8 -4.29 22.55 -13.01
N LYS A 9 -4.66 23.19 -11.90
CA LYS A 9 -4.30 22.75 -10.54
C LYS A 9 -5.35 21.77 -10.01
N GLY A 10 -5.07 20.47 -10.08
CA GLY A 10 -5.90 19.43 -9.48
C GLY A 10 -5.63 19.27 -7.98
N LEU A 11 -6.66 19.42 -7.15
CA LEU A 11 -6.58 19.34 -5.69
C LEU A 11 -6.81 17.94 -5.11
N SER A 12 -7.32 16.99 -5.90
CA SER A 12 -7.62 15.64 -5.40
C SER A 12 -6.34 14.86 -5.05
N GLN A 13 -6.16 14.54 -3.77
CA GLN A 13 -5.09 13.69 -3.22
C GLN A 13 -5.65 12.86 -2.07
N SER A 14 -5.04 11.70 -1.80
CA SER A 14 -5.38 10.91 -0.62
C SER A 14 -4.90 11.62 0.65
N ALA A 15 -5.80 11.80 1.62
CA ALA A 15 -5.43 12.27 2.95
C ALA A 15 -5.09 11.08 3.85
N LEU A 16 -3.89 11.06 4.41
CA LEU A 16 -3.49 10.05 5.39
C LEU A 16 -4.04 10.42 6.77
N PRO A 17 -4.49 9.45 7.58
CA PRO A 17 -4.90 9.72 8.95
C PRO A 17 -3.73 10.22 9.79
N TYR A 18 -4.03 11.06 10.79
CA TYR A 18 -3.01 11.60 11.70
C TYR A 18 -2.30 10.49 12.48
N ARG A 19 -3.06 9.50 12.99
CA ARG A 19 -2.51 8.35 13.71
C ARG A 19 -2.08 7.25 12.75
N ARG A 20 -0.82 6.83 12.89
CA ARG A 20 -0.20 5.70 12.19
C ARG A 20 -0.01 4.50 13.11
N SER A 21 -0.99 4.23 13.96
CA SER A 21 -1.05 3.00 14.76
C SER A 21 -2.10 2.09 14.14
N VAL A 22 -1.84 0.80 14.14
CA VAL A 22 -2.84 -0.19 13.71
C VAL A 22 -4.03 -0.11 14.70
N PRO A 23 -5.28 0.03 14.21
CA PRO A 23 -6.45 0.07 15.06
C PRO A 23 -6.66 -1.28 15.74
N THR A 24 -7.06 -1.27 17.00
CA THR A 24 -7.17 -2.46 17.86
C THR A 24 -8.15 -3.52 17.32
N TRP A 25 -9.12 -3.12 16.48
CA TRP A 25 -10.05 -4.05 15.84
C TRP A 25 -9.45 -4.84 14.67
N LEU A 26 -8.28 -4.44 14.17
CA LEU A 26 -7.61 -5.10 13.05
C LEU A 26 -6.64 -6.16 13.59
N LYS A 27 -7.07 -7.42 13.60
CA LYS A 27 -6.26 -8.58 14.06
C LYS A 27 -5.33 -9.16 12.98
N LEU A 28 -4.93 -8.37 11.99
CA LEU A 28 -4.02 -8.83 10.93
C LEU A 28 -2.57 -8.72 11.41
N THR A 29 -1.81 -9.80 11.26
CA THR A 29 -0.37 -9.81 11.54
C THR A 29 0.43 -9.37 10.30
N SER A 30 1.71 -9.02 10.49
CA SER A 30 2.61 -8.71 9.35
C SER A 30 2.77 -9.87 8.38
N ASP A 31 2.76 -11.10 8.89
CA ASP A 31 3.01 -12.31 8.10
C ASP A 31 1.81 -12.64 7.22
N ASP A 32 0.58 -12.49 7.73
CA ASP A 32 -0.65 -12.63 6.92
C ASP A 32 -0.70 -11.66 5.73
N VAL A 33 -0.09 -10.48 5.87
CA VAL A 33 -0.01 -9.47 4.82
C VAL A 33 1.00 -9.87 3.75
N LYS A 34 2.15 -10.42 4.16
CA LYS A 34 3.16 -10.94 3.22
C LYS A 34 2.61 -12.10 2.39
N GLU A 35 1.94 -13.06 3.03
CA GLU A 35 1.32 -14.19 2.32
C GLU A 35 0.28 -13.74 1.29
N GLN A 36 -0.54 -12.74 1.64
CA GLN A 36 -1.49 -12.14 0.70
C GLN A 36 -0.79 -11.46 -0.48
N ILE A 37 0.32 -10.77 -0.24
CA ILE A 37 1.13 -10.15 -1.30
C ILE A 37 1.69 -11.22 -2.23
N TYR A 38 2.31 -12.29 -1.72
CA TYR A 38 2.83 -13.37 -2.56
C TYR A 38 1.73 -14.07 -3.36
N LYS A 39 0.56 -14.32 -2.76
CA LYS A 39 -0.57 -14.94 -3.44
C LYS A 39 -1.10 -14.07 -4.59
N LEU A 40 -1.10 -12.75 -4.42
CA LEU A 40 -1.54 -11.80 -5.45
C LEU A 40 -0.45 -11.55 -6.49
N ALA A 41 0.83 -11.58 -6.10
CA ALA A 41 1.97 -11.49 -7.00
C ALA A 41 2.05 -12.71 -7.93
N LYS A 42 1.83 -13.93 -7.41
CA LYS A 42 1.73 -15.16 -8.22
C LYS A 42 0.57 -15.14 -9.22
N LYS A 43 -0.45 -14.32 -8.98
CA LYS A 43 -1.56 -14.08 -9.92
C LYS A 43 -1.22 -13.04 -11.00
N GLY A 44 -0.02 -12.48 -10.99
CA GLY A 44 0.45 -11.49 -11.97
C GLY A 44 -0.08 -10.07 -11.74
N LEU A 45 -0.58 -9.76 -10.54
CA LEU A 45 -1.07 -8.41 -10.25
C LEU A 45 0.08 -7.44 -10.04
N THR A 46 -0.08 -6.22 -10.55
CA THR A 46 0.94 -5.19 -10.38
C THR A 46 0.99 -4.69 -8.92
N PRO A 47 2.16 -4.30 -8.40
CA PRO A 47 2.32 -3.85 -7.01
C PRO A 47 1.39 -2.67 -6.64
N SER A 48 1.02 -1.83 -7.62
CA SER A 48 0.04 -0.75 -7.46
C SER A 48 -1.38 -1.27 -7.22
N GLN A 49 -1.79 -2.33 -7.93
CA GLN A 49 -3.08 -2.99 -7.74
C GLN A 49 -3.12 -3.79 -6.44
N ILE A 50 -2.02 -4.46 -6.08
CA ILE A 50 -1.89 -5.19 -4.80
C ILE A 50 -2.04 -4.22 -3.62
N GLY A 51 -1.39 -3.06 -3.68
CA GLY A 51 -1.51 -2.02 -2.64
C GLY A 51 -2.88 -1.33 -2.56
N CYS A 52 -3.70 -1.46 -3.60
CA CYS A 52 -5.09 -0.99 -3.62
C CYS A 52 -6.06 -2.03 -3.03
N SER A 53 -5.62 -3.28 -2.85
CA SER A 53 -6.45 -4.30 -2.19
C SER A 53 -6.82 -3.86 -0.78
N GLY A 54 -8.12 -3.83 -0.48
CA GLY A 54 -8.66 -3.14 0.71
C GLY A 54 -8.04 -3.57 2.04
N ARG A 55 -7.59 -4.83 2.14
CA ARG A 55 -6.93 -5.38 3.34
C ARG A 55 -5.50 -4.86 3.52
N ILE A 56 -4.73 -4.77 2.45
CA ILE A 56 -3.33 -4.33 2.46
C ILE A 56 -3.27 -2.81 2.57
N SER A 57 -4.20 -2.10 1.90
CA SER A 57 -4.22 -0.63 1.88
C SER A 57 -4.39 -0.03 3.28
N ALA A 58 -5.31 -0.55 4.09
CA ALA A 58 -5.53 -0.05 5.45
C ALA A 58 -4.33 -0.35 6.36
N HIS A 59 -3.82 -1.58 6.34
CA HIS A 59 -2.70 -1.97 7.19
C HIS A 59 -1.40 -1.24 6.82
N CYS A 60 -1.04 -1.15 5.54
CA CYS A 60 0.18 -0.48 5.09
C CYS A 60 0.14 1.04 5.28
N LYS A 61 -1.02 1.69 5.09
CA LYS A 61 -1.17 3.14 5.37
C LYS A 61 -1.05 3.46 6.86
N LEU A 62 -1.45 2.53 7.72
CA LEU A 62 -1.47 2.72 9.16
C LEU A 62 -0.14 2.33 9.81
N ARG A 63 0.59 1.32 9.34
CA ARG A 63 1.81 0.85 10.04
C ARG A 63 3.11 1.54 9.63
N LEU A 64 3.16 2.21 8.47
CA LEU A 64 4.43 2.59 7.86
C LEU A 64 4.62 4.11 7.75
N PRO A 65 5.16 4.79 8.79
CA PRO A 65 5.69 6.13 8.64
C PRO A 65 6.94 6.09 7.75
N GLY A 66 6.76 6.31 6.44
CA GLY A 66 7.87 6.59 5.52
C GLY A 66 8.52 5.41 4.79
N LEU A 67 7.82 4.28 4.58
CA LEU A 67 8.41 3.17 3.80
C LEU A 67 8.58 3.53 2.32
N ARG A 68 9.81 3.91 2.00
CA ARG A 68 10.62 3.36 0.91
C ARG A 68 10.85 1.85 1.09
N HIS A 69 9.82 1.06 1.34
CA HIS A 69 9.84 -0.33 0.89
C HIS A 69 8.58 -0.48 0.06
N SER A 70 8.77 -0.26 -1.22
CA SER A 70 7.66 -0.38 -2.15
C SER A 70 7.17 -1.83 -2.11
N ASN A 71 5.89 -2.09 -2.41
CA ASN A 71 5.45 -3.46 -2.69
C ASN A 71 6.33 -4.15 -3.75
N ARG A 72 7.11 -3.39 -4.54
CA ARG A 72 8.13 -3.92 -5.45
C ARG A 72 9.28 -4.61 -4.70
N GLU A 73 9.75 -4.06 -3.57
CA GLU A 73 10.82 -4.68 -2.77
C GLU A 73 10.36 -5.98 -2.11
N ILE A 74 9.11 -6.06 -1.63
CA ILE A 74 8.60 -7.31 -1.03
C ILE A 74 8.46 -8.41 -2.08
N THR A 75 8.22 -8.07 -3.35
CA THR A 75 8.17 -9.04 -4.45
C THR A 75 9.53 -9.35 -5.07
N LEU A 76 10.57 -8.53 -4.82
CA LEU A 76 11.88 -8.63 -5.48
C LEU A 76 12.97 -9.26 -4.61
N ASN A 77 12.75 -9.47 -3.31
CA ASN A 77 13.78 -9.97 -2.38
C ASN A 77 13.63 -11.47 -2.01
N ASP A 78 12.79 -12.23 -2.71
CA ASP A 78 12.58 -13.67 -2.46
C ASP A 78 12.67 -14.51 -3.75
N ASP A 79 13.65 -14.19 -4.61
CA ASP A 79 14.22 -15.09 -5.63
C ASP A 79 15.70 -15.34 -5.30
#